data_AF-A0A938ISD9-F1
#
_entry.id   AF-A0A938ISD9-F1
#
_cell.length_a   1.000
_cell.length_b   1.000
_cell.length_c   1.000
_cell.angle_alpha   90.00
_cell.angle_beta   90.00
_cell.angle_gamma   90.00
#
_symmetry.space_group_name_H-M   'P 1'
#
loop_
_entity.id
_entity.type
_entity.pdbx_description
1 polymer ?
#
loop_
_entity_poly.entity_id
_entity_poly.type
_entity_poly.pdbx_seq_one_letter_code
_entity_poly.pdbx_strand_id
1 'polypeptide(L)'
;SYPIYIICGWGAFMYAHTRIPQFAKRISLAFLMFFAGPFMIFPNIGLNEWGHTFWFMEELFTAPLHWGFVFFGWFALAVFGVARQVLDRVIELSKEYEKDALAL
;
A
#
# COMPACT_ATOMS: atom_id res chain seq x y z
N SER A 1 -12.12 -4.54 10.70
CA SER A 1 -11.52 -3.54 9.79
C SER A 1 -10.53 -4.18 8.81
N TYR A 2 -9.66 -5.10 9.24
CA TYR A 2 -8.59 -5.72 8.43
C TYR A 2 -8.98 -6.23 7.03
N PRO A 3 -10.00 -7.08 6.88
CA PRO A 3 -10.38 -7.59 5.56
C PRO A 3 -10.87 -6.48 4.61
N ILE A 4 -11.54 -5.46 5.14
CA ILE A 4 -12.11 -4.37 4.35
C ILE A 4 -10.99 -3.59 3.65
N TYR A 5 -9.98 -3.14 4.39
CA TYR A 5 -8.93 -2.32 3.77
C TYR A 5 -8.02 -3.13 2.84
N ILE A 6 -7.85 -4.45 3.07
CA ILE A 6 -7.15 -5.34 2.13
C ILE A 6 -7.91 -5.45 0.81
N ILE A 7 -9.23 -5.71 0.88
CA ILE A 7 -10.09 -5.80 -0.30
C ILE A 7 -10.12 -4.46 -1.05
N CYS A 8 -10.24 -3.33 -0.33
CA CYS A 8 -10.18 -2.01 -0.94
C CYS A 8 -8.82 -1.75 -1.60
N GLY A 9 -7.71 -2.10 -0.96
CA GLY A 9 -6.35 -1.95 -1.51
C GLY A 9 -6.14 -2.79 -2.77
N TRP A 10 -6.57 -4.06 -2.75
CA TRP A 10 -6.55 -4.93 -3.93
C TRP A 10 -7.45 -4.39 -5.05
N GLY A 11 -8.66 -3.96 -4.72
CA GLY A 11 -9.59 -3.35 -5.67
C GLY A 11 -9.00 -2.10 -6.34
N ALA A 12 -8.35 -1.24 -5.57
CA ALA A 12 -7.67 -0.05 -6.09
C ALA A 12 -6.50 -0.40 -7.02
N PHE A 13 -5.68 -1.39 -6.63
CA PHE A 13 -4.58 -1.89 -7.46
C PHE A 13 -5.07 -2.47 -8.79
N MET A 14 -6.08 -3.34 -8.75
CA MET A 14 -6.68 -3.95 -9.93
C MET A 14 -7.36 -2.91 -10.84
N TYR A 15 -8.06 -1.94 -10.24
CA TYR A 15 -8.64 -0.83 -11.00
C TYR A 15 -7.57 -0.05 -11.73
N ALA A 16 -6.50 0.35 -11.03
CA ALA A 16 -5.39 1.08 -11.64
C ALA A 16 -4.76 0.29 -12.79
N HIS A 17 -4.45 -0.99 -12.58
CA HIS A 17 -3.81 -1.85 -13.58
C HIS A 17 -4.70 -2.11 -14.82
N THR A 18 -6.02 -2.13 -14.66
CA THR A 18 -6.94 -2.42 -15.77
C THR A 18 -7.52 -1.19 -16.46
N ARG A 19 -7.50 -0.01 -15.82
CA ARG A 19 -8.21 1.20 -16.31
C ARG A 19 -7.30 2.40 -16.57
N ILE A 20 -6.10 2.43 -16.01
CA ILE A 20 -5.21 3.57 -16.17
C ILE A 20 -3.99 3.12 -17.01
N PRO A 21 -3.81 3.65 -18.24
CA PRO A 21 -2.75 3.21 -19.16
C PRO A 21 -1.34 3.22 -18.55
N GLN A 22 -1.05 4.17 -17.66
CA GLN A 22 0.24 4.28 -16.98
C GLN A 22 0.57 3.06 -16.10
N PHE A 23 -0.46 2.42 -15.54
CA PHE A 23 -0.33 1.27 -14.65
C PHE A 23 -0.61 -0.05 -15.37
N ALA A 24 -1.15 -0.03 -16.59
CA ALA A 24 -1.50 -1.25 -17.33
C ALA A 24 -0.29 -2.00 -17.87
N LYS A 25 0.72 -1.27 -18.37
CA LYS A 25 1.90 -1.89 -19.01
C LYS A 25 2.97 -2.35 -18.01
N ARG A 26 2.93 -1.84 -16.77
CA ARG A 26 3.96 -2.09 -15.76
C ARG A 26 3.33 -2.14 -14.37
N ILE A 27 3.81 -3.04 -13.53
CA ILE A 27 3.41 -3.10 -12.12
C ILE A 27 4.16 -2.00 -11.36
N SER A 28 3.41 -1.09 -10.73
CA SER A 28 4.01 -0.09 -9.84
C SER A 28 4.50 -0.77 -8.56
N LEU A 29 5.81 -0.71 -8.31
CA LEU A 29 6.41 -1.23 -7.08
C LEU A 29 5.81 -0.55 -5.84
N ALA A 30 5.59 0.77 -5.90
CA ALA A 30 4.97 1.51 -4.81
C ALA A 30 3.55 1.00 -4.52
N PHE A 31 2.76 0.74 -5.56
CA PHE A 31 1.39 0.24 -5.40
C PHE A 31 1.35 -1.20 -4.89
N LEU A 32 2.26 -2.04 -5.39
CA LEU A 32 2.45 -3.42 -4.92
C LEU A 32 2.81 -3.45 -3.43
N MET A 33 3.80 -2.66 -3.00
CA MET A 33 4.17 -2.56 -1.59
C MET A 33 3.01 -2.03 -0.74
N PHE A 34 2.29 -1.02 -1.22
CA PHE A 34 1.18 -0.44 -0.46
C PHE A 34 0.08 -1.46 -0.14
N PHE A 35 -0.33 -2.30 -1.10
CA PHE A 35 -1.36 -3.32 -0.82
C PHE A 35 -0.80 -4.58 -0.13
N ALA A 36 0.49 -4.90 -0.32
CA ALA A 36 1.12 -6.07 0.30
C ALA A 36 1.43 -5.87 1.79
N GLY A 37 1.76 -4.64 2.21
CA GLY A 37 1.99 -4.28 3.62
C GLY A 37 0.92 -4.80 4.60
N PRO A 38 -0.39 -4.65 4.31
CA PRO A 38 -1.48 -5.25 5.03
C PRO A 38 -1.34 -6.74 5.42
N PHE A 39 -0.73 -7.59 4.57
CA PHE A 39 -0.58 -9.01 4.88
C PHE A 39 0.50 -9.28 5.94
N MET A 40 1.45 -8.36 6.08
CA MET A 40 2.54 -8.45 7.06
C MET A 40 2.06 -8.20 8.49
N ILE A 41 0.81 -7.75 8.69
CA ILE A 41 0.26 -7.50 10.03
C ILE A 41 -0.40 -8.74 10.65
N PHE A 42 -0.74 -9.76 9.85
CA PHE A 42 -1.39 -10.97 10.37
C PHE A 42 -0.52 -11.77 11.34
N PRO A 43 0.78 -12.00 11.07
CA PRO A 43 1.66 -12.61 12.07
C PRO A 43 1.69 -11.80 13.35
N ASN A 44 1.68 -10.46 13.24
CA ASN A 44 1.75 -9.59 14.40
C ASN A 44 0.50 -9.64 15.28
N ILE A 45 -0.69 -9.57 14.69
CA ILE A 45 -1.92 -9.60 15.46
C ILE A 45 -2.10 -10.98 16.12
N GLY A 46 -1.93 -12.04 15.33
CA GLY A 46 -2.11 -13.41 15.82
C GLY A 46 -1.09 -13.80 16.90
N LEU A 47 0.19 -13.45 16.73
CA LEU A 47 1.21 -13.72 17.75
C LEU A 47 1.06 -12.81 18.97
N ASN A 48 0.57 -11.58 18.83
CA ASN A 48 0.29 -10.70 19.97
C ASN A 48 -0.83 -11.29 20.84
N GLU A 49 -1.93 -11.71 20.22
CA GLU A 49 -3.06 -12.32 20.90
C GLU A 49 -2.70 -13.69 21.50
N TRP A 50 -1.93 -14.50 20.78
CA TRP A 50 -1.42 -15.79 21.26
C TRP A 50 -0.40 -15.63 22.39
N GLY A 51 0.47 -14.62 22.33
CA GLY A 51 1.44 -14.33 23.37
C GLY A 51 0.78 -14.13 24.74
N HIS A 52 -0.41 -13.51 24.79
CA HIS A 52 -1.19 -13.32 26.03
C HIS A 52 -1.58 -14.62 26.74
N THR A 53 -1.36 -15.78 26.11
CA THR A 53 -1.58 -17.11 26.71
C THR A 53 -0.31 -17.74 27.32
N PHE A 54 0.87 -17.11 27.22
CA PHE A 54 2.14 -17.66 27.72
C PHE A 54 2.80 -16.84 28.83
N TRP A 55 3.47 -17.54 29.74
CA TRP A 55 4.17 -16.98 30.90
C TRP A 55 5.53 -16.31 30.57
N PHE A 56 6.17 -16.69 29.45
CA PHE A 56 7.49 -16.19 29.01
C PHE A 56 7.37 -15.23 27.81
N MET A 57 6.65 -14.13 28.02
CA MET A 57 6.29 -13.19 26.96
C MET A 57 7.48 -12.39 26.38
N GLU A 58 8.44 -11.99 27.21
CA GLU A 58 9.36 -10.92 26.82
C GLU A 58 10.42 -11.30 25.77
N GLU A 59 10.95 -12.52 25.79
CA GLU A 59 12.07 -12.90 24.91
C GLU A 59 11.62 -13.46 23.55
N LEU A 60 10.47 -14.14 23.50
CA LEU A 60 9.99 -14.79 22.27
C LEU A 60 9.03 -13.90 21.47
N PHE A 61 8.29 -13.01 22.13
CA PHE A 61 7.21 -12.26 21.50
C PHE A 61 7.57 -10.79 21.28
N THR A 62 8.20 -10.13 22.25
CA THR A 62 8.49 -8.69 22.16
C THR A 62 9.39 -8.36 20.96
N ALA A 63 10.55 -8.99 20.81
CA ALA A 63 11.48 -8.62 19.74
C ALA A 63 10.94 -8.90 18.32
N PRO A 64 10.34 -10.07 18.00
CA PRO A 64 9.81 -10.32 16.66
C PRO A 64 8.55 -9.53 16.30
N LEU A 65 7.65 -9.27 17.27
CA LEU A 65 6.40 -8.54 17.02
C LEU A 65 6.62 -7.07 16.66
N HIS A 66 7.65 -6.43 17.21
CA HIS A 66 7.92 -5.02 16.90
C HIS A 66 8.32 -4.82 15.43
N TRP A 67 9.09 -5.74 14.85
CA TRP A 67 9.57 -5.61 13.48
C TRP A 67 8.45 -5.70 12.43
N GLY A 68 7.44 -6.53 12.63
CA GLY A 68 6.31 -6.59 11.69
C GLY A 68 5.53 -5.27 11.60
N PHE A 69 5.49 -4.48 12.67
CA PHE A 69 4.84 -3.17 12.68
C PHE A 69 5.68 -2.13 11.94
N VAL A 70 7.02 -2.23 12.05
CA VAL A 70 7.98 -1.42 11.29
C VAL A 70 7.85 -1.71 9.79
N PHE A 71 7.83 -2.98 9.40
CA PHE A 71 7.60 -3.37 8.00
C PHE A 71 6.25 -2.87 7.50
N PHE A 72 5.18 -3.06 8.27
CA PHE A 72 3.87 -2.51 7.92
C PHE A 72 3.92 -1.00 7.70
N GLY A 73 4.55 -0.26 8.62
CA GLY A 73 4.75 1.20 8.50
C GLY A 73 5.49 1.58 7.22
N TRP A 74 6.62 0.95 6.92
CA TRP A 74 7.40 1.21 5.71
C TRP A 74 6.63 0.92 4.43
N PHE A 75 5.88 -0.18 4.38
CA PHE A 75 5.06 -0.52 3.23
C PHE A 75 3.87 0.45 3.08
N ALA A 76 3.29 0.92 4.19
CA ALA A 76 2.23 1.93 4.17
C ALA A 76 2.73 3.27 3.60
N LEU A 77 3.99 3.65 3.86
CA LEU A 77 4.60 4.86 3.26
C LEU A 77 4.71 4.79 1.72
N ALA A 78 4.60 3.60 1.11
CA ALA A 78 4.56 3.47 -0.34
C ALA A 78 3.36 4.19 -0.97
N VAL A 79 2.34 4.57 -0.18
CA VAL A 79 1.25 5.45 -0.60
C VAL A 79 1.75 6.77 -1.19
N PHE A 80 2.86 7.32 -0.69
CA PHE A 80 3.46 8.53 -1.24
C PHE A 80 3.98 8.34 -2.66
N GLY A 81 4.53 7.15 -2.96
CA GLY A 81 4.96 6.79 -4.31
C GLY A 81 3.78 6.65 -5.27
N VAL A 82 2.68 6.05 -4.81
CA VAL A 82 1.44 5.94 -5.60
C VAL A 82 0.84 7.32 -5.85
N ALA A 83 0.73 8.15 -4.81
CA ALA A 83 0.21 9.51 -4.90
C ALA A 83 1.02 10.34 -5.90
N ARG A 84 2.35 10.26 -5.84
CA ARG A 84 3.23 10.92 -6.82
C ARG A 84 2.93 10.48 -8.25
N GLN A 85 2.83 9.17 -8.51
CA GLN A 85 2.55 8.65 -9.85
C GLN A 85 1.19 9.14 -10.39
N VAL A 86 0.19 9.24 -9.52
CA VAL A 86 -1.12 9.80 -9.88
C VAL A 86 -1.02 11.29 -10.18
N LEU A 87 -0.34 12.07 -9.33
CA LEU A 87 -0.16 13.51 -9.51
C LEU A 87 0.64 13.84 -10.79
N ASP A 88 1.71 13.10 -11.07
CA ASP A 88 2.51 13.26 -12.29
C ASP A 88 1.61 13.13 -13.55
N ARG A 89 0.66 12.16 -13.54
CA ARG A 89 -0.30 11.97 -14.64
C ARG A 89 -1.35 13.06 -14.71
N VAL A 90 -1.84 13.55 -13.57
CA VAL A 90 -2.78 14.68 -13.55
C VAL A 90 -2.13 15.92 -14.16
N ILE A 91 -0.88 16.22 -13.77
CA ILE A 91 -0.12 17.36 -14.31
C ILE A 91 0.08 17.23 -15.83
N GLU A 92 0.44 16.04 -16.31
CA GLU A 92 0.60 15.76 -17.74
C GLU A 92 -0.69 16.04 -18.51
N LEU A 93 -1.82 15.50 -18.04
CA LEU A 93 -3.13 15.71 -18.66
C LEU A 93 -3.60 17.16 -18.60
N SER A 94 -3.33 17.88 -17.51
CA SER A 94 -3.67 19.31 -17.40
C SER A 94 -2.91 20.16 -18.42
N LYS A 95 -1.62 19.85 -18.68
CA LYS A 95 -0.82 20.55 -19.70
C LYS A 95 -1.28 20.24 -21.11
N GLU A 96 -1.71 19.01 -21.37
CA GLU A 96 -2.29 18.62 -22.66
C GLU A 96 -3.59 19.40 -22.91
N TYR A 97 -4.48 19.43 -21.92
CA TYR A 97 -5.72 20.20 -21.98
C TYR A 97 -5.50 21.71 -22.19
N GLU A 98 -4.53 22.31 -21.50
CA GLU A 98 -4.20 23.73 -21.67
C GLU A 98 -3.73 24.05 -23.10
N LYS A 99 -2.91 23.18 -23.70
CA LYS A 99 -2.49 23.34 -25.09
C LYS A 99 -3.66 23.26 -26.06
N ASP A 100 -4.55 22.29 -25.86
CA ASP A 100 -5.73 22.13 -26.70
C ASP A 100 -6.69 23.32 -26.57
N ALA A 101 -6.83 23.88 -25.37
CA ALA A 101 -7.66 25.05 -25.11
C ALA A 101 -7.10 26.34 -25.74
N LEU A 102 -5.77 26.48 -25.80
CA LEU A 102 -5.08 27.64 -26.40
C LEU A 102 -4.86 27.50 -27.92
N ALA A 103 -5.08 26.31 -28.49
CA ALA A 103 -4.98 26.04 -29.92
C ALA A 103 -6.29 26.31 -30.68
N LEU A 104 -7.38 26.60 -29.96
CA LEU A 104 -8.68 27.10 -30.47
C LEU A 104 -8.70 28.63 -30.49
#